data_AF-S6V224-F1
#
_entry.id   AF-S6V224-F1
#
_cell.length_a   1.000
_cell.length_b   1.000
_cell.length_c   1.000
_cell.angle_alpha   90.00
_cell.angle_beta   90.00
_cell.angle_gamma   90.00
#
_symmetry.space_group_name_H-M   'P 1'
#
loop_
_entity.id
_entity.type
_entity.pdbx_description
1 polymer ?
#
loop_
_entity_poly.entity_id
_entity_poly.type
_entity_poly.pdbx_seq_one_letter_code
_entity_poly.pdbx_strand_id
1 'polypeptide(L)'
;MGCAPVISISVWIPPAMQKETEIKLRVSRETLAALREHPLLNKRNKSGWERLELSNQYFDTPERELAHAKVALRIRRDGDQIIQTMKTRGQSVAGLSERNEYNWDLTKARLDLKKLEGDCWPEQLAELDKKSIKPLFTTDFIREKAEIAWGRGKTKVVIEAALDLGQVVAGKQKEEICELELELREGDPAALL
;
A
#
# COMPACT_ATOMS: atom_id res chain seq x y z
N MET A 1 50.24 1.12 -15.93
CA MET A 1 49.21 0.74 -14.93
C MET A 1 47.89 1.34 -15.38
N GLY A 2 47.06 0.56 -16.06
CA GLY A 2 45.74 1.01 -16.52
C GLY A 2 44.68 0.52 -15.54
N CYS A 3 43.97 1.44 -14.90
CA CYS A 3 42.76 1.10 -14.15
C CYS A 3 41.66 0.73 -15.15
N ALA A 4 41.22 -0.52 -15.12
CA ALA A 4 40.00 -0.94 -15.79
C ALA A 4 38.78 -0.31 -15.07
N PRO A 5 37.77 0.21 -15.79
CA PRO A 5 36.57 0.73 -15.15
C PRO A 5 35.76 -0.45 -14.58
N VAL A 6 35.37 -0.31 -13.32
CA VAL A 6 34.44 -1.24 -12.67
C VAL A 6 33.06 -0.95 -13.24
N ILE A 7 32.58 -1.80 -14.14
CA ILE A 7 31.20 -1.76 -14.63
C ILE A 7 30.32 -2.26 -13.47
N SER A 8 29.66 -1.34 -12.76
CA SER A 8 28.62 -1.70 -11.80
C SER A 8 27.39 -2.17 -12.58
N ILE A 9 27.27 -3.48 -12.77
CA ILE A 9 26.05 -4.10 -13.27
C ILE A 9 25.02 -4.00 -12.14
N SER A 10 24.18 -2.97 -12.20
CA SER A 10 22.98 -2.88 -11.39
C SER A 10 22.02 -3.96 -11.90
N VAL A 11 21.99 -5.11 -11.23
CA VAL A 11 21.03 -6.17 -11.54
C VAL A 11 19.64 -5.59 -11.32
N TRP A 12 18.90 -5.40 -12.41
CA TRP A 12 17.49 -5.05 -12.35
C TRP A 12 16.74 -6.27 -11.82
N ILE A 13 16.33 -6.21 -10.55
CA ILE A 13 15.37 -7.15 -9.99
C ILE A 13 13.98 -6.59 -10.33
N PRO A 14 13.19 -7.25 -11.18
CA PRO A 14 11.81 -6.83 -11.41
C PRO A 14 11.07 -6.79 -10.08
N PRO A 15 10.17 -5.81 -9.87
CA PRO A 15 9.31 -5.82 -8.69
C PRO A 15 8.54 -7.14 -8.65
N ALA A 16 8.47 -7.77 -7.49
CA ALA A 16 7.52 -8.86 -7.30
C ALA A 16 6.12 -8.27 -7.41
N MET A 17 5.41 -8.54 -8.51
CA MET A 17 3.98 -8.25 -8.61
C MET A 17 3.27 -9.08 -7.54
N GLN A 18 2.59 -8.41 -6.63
CA GLN A 18 1.77 -9.07 -5.61
C GLN A 18 0.31 -8.78 -5.89
N LYS A 19 -0.54 -9.79 -5.66
CA LYS A 19 -1.98 -9.58 -5.55
C LYS A 19 -2.28 -9.24 -4.11
N GLU A 20 -2.62 -7.99 -3.86
CA GLU A 20 -3.13 -7.55 -2.58
C GLU A 20 -4.64 -7.82 -2.54
N THR A 21 -5.13 -8.45 -1.48
CA THR A 21 -6.56 -8.68 -1.24
C THR A 21 -6.93 -8.15 0.14
N GLU A 22 -7.77 -7.11 0.20
CA GLU A 22 -8.03 -6.37 1.43
C GLU A 22 -9.49 -5.93 1.57
N ILE A 23 -9.92 -5.70 2.82
CA ILE A 23 -11.09 -4.88 3.16
C ILE A 23 -10.62 -3.69 3.98
N LYS A 24 -11.14 -2.51 3.63
CA LYS A 24 -10.87 -1.25 4.33
C LYS A 24 -12.17 -0.63 4.81
N LEU A 25 -12.26 -0.36 6.11
CA LEU A 25 -13.44 0.18 6.77
C LEU A 25 -13.09 1.49 7.45
N ARG A 26 -13.86 2.55 7.18
CA ARG A 26 -13.84 3.75 8.02
C ARG A 26 -14.56 3.44 9.33
N VAL A 27 -13.94 3.80 10.44
CA VAL A 27 -14.46 3.54 11.79
C VAL A 27 -14.36 4.79 12.66
N SER A 28 -15.04 4.80 13.81
CA SER A 28 -14.84 5.86 14.80
C SER A 28 -13.57 5.61 15.61
N ARG A 29 -13.03 6.65 16.26
CA ARG A 29 -11.88 6.51 17.16
C ARG A 29 -12.14 5.55 18.31
N GLU A 30 -13.35 5.57 18.87
CA GLU A 30 -13.79 4.65 19.92
C GLU A 30 -13.80 3.21 19.42
N THR A 31 -14.28 3.00 18.18
CA THR A 31 -14.29 1.69 17.54
C THR A 31 -12.88 1.19 17.28
N LEU A 32 -11.98 2.05 16.79
CA LEU A 32 -10.57 1.71 16.55
C LEU A 32 -9.87 1.27 17.86
N ALA A 33 -10.09 2.01 18.95
CA ALA A 33 -9.58 1.66 20.27
C ALA A 33 -10.17 0.34 20.79
N ALA A 34 -11.48 0.12 20.59
CA ALA A 34 -12.14 -1.12 20.98
C ALA A 34 -11.65 -2.33 20.17
N LEU A 35 -11.34 -2.16 18.88
CA LEU A 35 -10.78 -3.21 18.02
C LEU A 35 -9.42 -3.67 18.52
N ARG A 36 -8.55 -2.73 18.93
CA ARG A 36 -7.23 -3.04 19.49
C ARG A 36 -7.31 -3.98 20.69
N GLU A 37 -8.29 -3.76 21.56
CA GLU A 37 -8.52 -4.55 22.77
C GLU A 37 -9.50 -5.72 22.55
N HIS A 38 -9.96 -5.94 21.32
CA HIS A 38 -11.02 -6.88 21.05
C HIS A 38 -10.57 -8.33 21.35
N PRO A 39 -11.29 -9.09 22.20
CA PRO A 39 -10.86 -10.40 22.66
C PRO A 39 -10.57 -11.41 21.52
N LEU A 40 -11.33 -11.36 20.42
CA LEU A 40 -11.10 -12.26 19.29
C LEU A 40 -9.83 -11.93 18.51
N LEU A 41 -9.50 -10.63 18.36
CA LEU A 41 -8.27 -10.22 17.70
C LEU A 41 -7.07 -10.59 18.58
N ASN A 42 -7.12 -10.24 19.86
CA ASN A 42 -6.05 -10.56 20.81
C ASN A 42 -5.82 -12.08 20.97
N LYS A 43 -6.87 -12.90 20.96
CA LYS A 43 -6.74 -14.37 20.99
C LYS A 43 -6.05 -14.94 19.75
N ARG A 44 -6.20 -14.29 18.60
CA ARG A 44 -5.68 -14.75 17.29
C ARG A 44 -4.41 -14.03 16.87
N ASN A 45 -4.04 -12.96 17.55
CA ASN A 45 -2.83 -12.19 17.33
C ASN A 45 -1.59 -13.07 17.61
N LYS A 46 -0.70 -13.20 16.61
CA LYS A 46 0.51 -14.02 16.67
C LYS A 46 1.79 -13.21 16.82
N SER A 47 1.78 -11.96 16.36
CA SER A 47 2.95 -11.09 16.34
C SER A 47 3.01 -10.09 17.49
N GLY A 48 1.89 -9.88 18.19
CA GLY A 48 1.67 -8.64 18.94
C GLY A 48 1.36 -7.47 18.01
N TRP A 49 0.94 -6.35 18.61
CA TRP A 49 0.71 -5.11 17.86
C TRP A 49 2.05 -4.36 17.69
N GLU A 50 2.41 -4.10 16.44
CA GLU A 50 3.54 -3.26 16.05
C GLU A 50 3.03 -1.87 15.66
N ARG A 51 3.74 -0.81 16.06
CA ARG A 51 3.40 0.57 15.73
C ARG A 51 4.38 1.14 14.71
N LEU A 52 3.85 1.64 13.59
CA LEU A 52 4.59 2.28 12.51
C LEU A 52 4.10 3.71 12.28
N GLU A 53 5.00 4.60 11.90
CA GLU A 53 4.67 5.96 11.46
C GLU A 53 4.88 6.04 9.95
N LEU A 54 3.78 6.20 9.21
CA LEU A 54 3.78 6.15 7.75
C LEU A 54 3.44 7.51 7.17
N SER A 55 4.33 8.01 6.31
CA SER A 55 4.11 9.22 5.53
C SER A 55 4.08 8.86 4.06
N ASN A 56 3.07 9.30 3.34
CA ASN A 56 2.89 8.99 1.93
C ASN A 56 2.69 10.29 1.14
N GLN A 57 3.36 10.40 0.00
CA GLN A 57 3.06 11.40 -1.03
C GLN A 57 2.39 10.68 -2.20
N TYR A 58 1.16 11.05 -2.51
CA TYR A 58 0.45 10.58 -3.69
C TYR A 58 0.68 11.50 -4.88
N PHE A 59 0.66 10.92 -6.07
CA PHE A 59 0.94 11.60 -7.33
C PHE A 59 -0.17 11.30 -8.35
N ASP A 60 -0.48 12.30 -9.16
CA ASP A 60 -1.40 12.18 -10.30
C ASP A 60 -1.11 13.30 -11.31
N THR A 61 -1.79 13.30 -12.46
CA THR A 61 -1.83 14.46 -13.36
C THR A 61 -2.83 15.49 -12.86
N PRO A 62 -2.74 16.77 -13.29
CA PRO A 62 -3.75 17.78 -12.95
C PRO A 62 -5.18 17.35 -13.32
N GLU A 63 -5.32 16.58 -14.39
CA GLU A 63 -6.56 16.01 -14.91
C GLU A 63 -6.98 14.72 -14.21
N ARG A 64 -6.18 14.22 -13.26
CA ARG A 64 -6.40 12.99 -12.47
C ARG A 64 -6.49 11.72 -13.29
N GLU A 65 -5.68 11.63 -14.35
CA GLU A 65 -5.72 10.51 -15.29
C GLU A 65 -5.39 9.17 -14.63
N LEU A 66 -4.49 9.14 -13.62
CA LEU A 66 -4.18 7.92 -12.88
C LEU A 66 -5.41 7.45 -12.08
N ALA A 67 -6.05 8.35 -11.34
CA ALA A 67 -7.27 8.03 -10.60
C ALA A 67 -8.41 7.56 -11.52
N HIS A 68 -8.61 8.19 -12.69
CA HIS A 68 -9.58 7.77 -13.68
C HIS A 68 -9.30 6.35 -14.22
N ALA A 69 -8.02 6.00 -14.38
CA ALA A 69 -7.57 4.65 -14.73
C ALA A 69 -7.56 3.67 -13.54
N LYS A 70 -7.98 4.09 -12.35
CA LYS A 70 -7.92 3.33 -11.08
C LYS A 70 -6.50 2.91 -10.71
N VAL A 71 -5.54 3.78 -10.98
CA VAL A 71 -4.14 3.66 -10.57
C VAL A 71 -3.89 4.58 -9.38
N ALA A 72 -3.23 4.05 -8.36
CA ALA A 72 -2.70 4.84 -7.25
C ALA A 72 -1.17 4.75 -7.28
N LEU A 73 -0.50 5.89 -7.41
CA LEU A 73 0.95 6.00 -7.37
C LEU A 73 1.36 6.83 -6.16
N ARG A 74 2.24 6.28 -5.32
CA ARG A 74 2.76 6.96 -4.14
C ARG A 74 4.23 6.70 -3.89
N ILE A 75 4.83 7.57 -3.09
CA ILE A 75 6.05 7.30 -2.35
C ILE A 75 5.68 7.24 -0.88
N ARG A 76 5.99 6.11 -0.23
CA ARG A 76 5.86 5.92 1.22
C ARG A 76 7.22 6.06 1.88
N ARG A 77 7.25 6.70 3.04
CA ARG A 77 8.32 6.58 4.02
C ARG A 77 7.83 5.74 5.19
N ASP A 78 8.63 4.73 5.52
CA ASP A 78 8.41 3.83 6.64
C ASP A 78 9.74 3.73 7.40
N GLY A 79 9.89 4.53 8.45
CA GLY A 79 11.20 4.82 9.04
C GLY A 79 12.19 5.35 8.00
N ASP A 80 13.32 4.66 7.85
CA ASP A 80 14.37 4.99 6.87
C ASP A 80 14.10 4.44 5.46
N GLN A 81 13.10 3.57 5.30
CA GLN A 81 12.76 2.99 4.00
C GLN A 81 11.94 3.98 3.17
N ILE A 82 12.26 4.07 1.88
CA ILE A 82 11.54 4.89 0.91
C ILE A 82 11.07 3.95 -0.20
N ILE A 83 9.76 3.84 -0.36
CA ILE A 83 9.16 2.85 -1.26
C ILE A 83 8.28 3.58 -2.26
N GLN A 84 8.51 3.38 -3.56
CA GLN A 84 7.54 3.71 -4.59
C GLN A 84 6.57 2.57 -4.73
N THR A 85 5.27 2.86 -4.63
CA THR A 85 4.21 1.88 -4.81
C THR A 85 3.30 2.33 -5.94
N MET A 86 3.01 1.41 -6.87
CA MET A 86 1.91 1.56 -7.82
C MET A 86 0.92 0.43 -7.62
N LYS A 87 -0.32 0.79 -7.31
CA LYS A 87 -1.47 -0.13 -7.31
C LYS A 87 -2.27 0.12 -8.58
N THR A 88 -2.55 -0.92 -9.36
CA THR A 88 -3.37 -0.81 -10.57
C THR A 88 -4.74 -1.43 -10.38
N ARG A 89 -5.60 -1.25 -11.38
CA ARG A 89 -6.97 -1.77 -11.35
C ARG A 89 -6.96 -3.28 -11.10
N GLY A 90 -7.73 -3.72 -10.12
CA GLY A 90 -8.20 -5.09 -10.03
C GLY A 90 -9.71 -5.16 -9.80
N GLN A 91 -10.15 -6.12 -8.99
CA GLN A 91 -11.57 -6.35 -8.73
C GLN A 91 -11.97 -5.71 -7.40
N SER A 92 -13.19 -5.19 -7.34
CA SER A 92 -13.77 -4.82 -6.05
C SER A 92 -15.22 -5.28 -5.99
N VAL A 93 -15.54 -6.08 -4.98
CA VAL A 93 -16.87 -6.68 -4.76
C VAL A 93 -17.20 -6.55 -3.28
N ALA A 94 -18.31 -5.88 -2.96
CA ALA A 94 -18.81 -5.72 -1.59
C ALA A 94 -17.77 -5.20 -0.56
N GLY A 95 -16.87 -4.30 -0.96
CA GLY A 95 -15.83 -3.73 -0.09
C GLY A 95 -14.52 -4.53 -0.04
N LEU A 96 -14.50 -5.77 -0.55
CA LEU A 96 -13.27 -6.51 -0.84
C LEU A 96 -12.60 -5.91 -2.07
N SER A 97 -11.31 -5.61 -1.98
CA SER A 97 -10.49 -5.07 -3.06
C SER A 97 -9.36 -6.06 -3.34
N GLU A 98 -9.25 -6.54 -4.57
CA GLU A 98 -8.09 -7.27 -5.07
C GLU A 98 -7.39 -6.41 -6.11
N ARG A 99 -6.09 -6.12 -5.96
CA ARG A 99 -5.32 -5.27 -6.88
C ARG A 99 -3.94 -5.85 -7.15
N ASN A 100 -3.41 -5.54 -8.33
CA ASN A 100 -1.99 -5.73 -8.58
C ASN A 100 -1.23 -4.58 -7.92
N GLU A 101 -0.21 -4.93 -7.15
CA GLU A 101 0.69 -3.99 -6.49
C GLU A 101 2.13 -4.23 -6.92
N TYR A 102 2.82 -3.14 -7.21
CA TYR A 102 4.24 -3.10 -7.55
C TYR A 102 4.95 -2.18 -6.57
N ASN A 103 5.95 -2.72 -5.88
CA ASN A 103 6.76 -2.00 -4.90
C ASN A 103 8.21 -1.93 -5.35
N TRP A 104 8.82 -0.76 -5.18
CA TRP A 104 10.24 -0.54 -5.46
C TRP A 104 10.89 0.27 -4.37
N ASP A 105 11.95 -0.26 -3.79
CA ASP A 105 12.81 0.50 -2.89
C ASP A 105 13.54 1.61 -3.66
N LEU A 106 13.54 2.80 -3.08
CA LEU A 106 14.20 3.98 -3.59
C LEU A 106 15.27 4.45 -2.60
N THR A 107 16.32 5.06 -3.13
CA THR A 107 17.35 5.72 -2.31
C THR A 107 16.99 7.17 -1.96
N LYS A 108 15.97 7.74 -2.63
CA LYS A 108 15.51 9.12 -2.46
C LYS A 108 14.00 9.19 -2.62
N ALA A 109 13.35 10.10 -1.88
CA ALA A 109 11.91 10.33 -1.96
C ALA A 109 11.51 11.12 -3.21
N ARG A 110 11.76 10.55 -4.39
CA ARG A 110 11.39 11.10 -5.69
C ARG A 110 10.99 9.96 -6.62
N LEU A 111 9.91 10.15 -7.39
CA LEU A 111 9.45 9.15 -8.34
C LEU A 111 10.56 8.76 -9.32
N ASP A 112 10.72 7.46 -9.52
CA ASP A 112 11.47 6.89 -10.62
C ASP A 112 10.49 6.46 -11.71
N LEU A 113 10.25 7.38 -12.66
CA LEU A 113 9.32 7.18 -13.76
C LEU A 113 9.76 6.06 -14.71
N LYS A 114 11.05 5.71 -14.73
CA LYS A 114 11.57 4.60 -15.56
C LYS A 114 11.09 3.23 -15.06
N LYS A 115 10.63 3.15 -13.81
CA LYS A 115 10.05 1.93 -13.25
C LYS A 115 8.59 1.73 -13.67
N LEU A 116 7.95 2.75 -14.23
CA LEU A 116 6.54 2.76 -14.62
C LEU A 116 6.40 2.36 -16.10
N GLU A 117 6.90 1.20 -16.48
CA GLU A 117 6.99 0.75 -17.88
C GLU A 117 6.65 -0.75 -18.01
N GLY A 118 6.43 -1.21 -19.25
CA GLY A 118 6.08 -2.61 -19.53
C GLY A 118 4.76 -3.03 -18.89
N ASP A 119 4.67 -4.29 -18.46
CA ASP A 119 3.44 -4.93 -18.00
C ASP A 119 2.80 -4.28 -16.76
N CYS A 120 3.58 -3.51 -15.98
CA CYS A 120 3.01 -2.81 -14.82
C CYS A 120 2.21 -1.57 -15.23
N TRP A 121 2.53 -0.95 -16.37
CA TRP A 121 1.91 0.30 -16.81
C TRP A 121 0.62 0.01 -17.59
N PRO A 122 -0.55 0.52 -17.16
CA PRO A 122 -1.81 0.19 -17.83
C PRO A 122 -1.85 0.70 -19.27
N GLU A 123 -2.38 -0.13 -20.17
CA GLU A 123 -2.54 0.18 -21.59
C GLU A 123 -3.35 1.47 -21.83
N GLN A 124 -4.36 1.74 -20.99
CA GLN A 124 -5.17 2.96 -21.08
C GLN A 124 -4.37 4.24 -20.80
N LEU A 125 -3.18 4.12 -20.21
CA LEU A 125 -2.26 5.22 -19.93
C LEU A 125 -1.02 5.18 -20.84
N ALA A 126 -1.02 4.38 -21.91
CA ALA A 126 0.15 4.20 -22.77
C ALA A 126 0.70 5.52 -23.33
N GLU A 127 -0.19 6.44 -23.72
CA GLU A 127 0.16 7.74 -24.30
C GLU A 127 0.35 8.85 -23.25
N LEU A 128 0.23 8.53 -21.95
CA LEU A 128 0.38 9.52 -20.88
C LEU A 128 1.81 10.06 -20.84
N ASP A 129 1.97 11.39 -20.92
CA ASP A 129 3.26 12.02 -20.58
C ASP A 129 3.49 11.92 -19.07
N LYS A 130 4.26 10.92 -18.65
CA LYS A 130 4.61 10.69 -17.22
C LYS A 130 5.28 11.90 -16.55
N LYS A 131 5.80 12.89 -17.30
CA LYS A 131 6.33 14.13 -16.72
C LYS A 131 5.24 15.08 -16.21
N SER A 132 4.00 14.91 -16.66
CA SER A 132 2.83 15.65 -16.16
C SER A 132 2.39 15.19 -14.76
N ILE A 133 2.83 14.01 -14.31
CA ILE A 133 2.56 13.48 -12.97
C ILE A 133 3.25 14.36 -11.92
N LYS A 134 2.47 14.92 -11.00
CA LYS A 134 2.91 15.81 -9.92
C LYS A 134 2.42 15.33 -8.55
N PRO A 135 3.06 15.77 -7.45
CA PRO A 135 2.50 15.62 -6.11
C PRO A 135 1.08 16.16 -6.03
N LEU A 136 0.14 15.38 -5.48
CA LEU A 136 -1.27 15.74 -5.38
C LEU A 136 -1.70 15.97 -3.92
N PHE A 137 -1.51 14.98 -3.05
CA PHE A 137 -1.86 15.04 -1.62
C PHE A 137 -0.94 14.13 -0.81
N THR A 138 -0.88 14.33 0.50
CA THR A 138 -0.16 13.44 1.42
C THR A 138 -1.11 12.72 2.35
N THR A 139 -0.64 11.60 2.91
CA THR A 139 -1.27 10.97 4.06
C THR A 139 -0.22 10.70 5.11
N ASP A 140 -0.46 11.14 6.32
CA ASP A 140 0.43 10.95 7.46
C ASP A 140 -0.37 10.30 8.58
N PHE A 141 -0.02 9.07 8.93
CA PHE A 141 -0.76 8.29 9.92
C PHE A 141 0.13 7.32 10.69
N ILE A 142 -0.35 6.98 11.87
CA ILE A 142 0.17 5.88 12.67
C ILE A 142 -0.60 4.63 12.28
N ARG A 143 0.12 3.57 11.92
CA ARG A 143 -0.43 2.23 11.72
C ARG A 143 -0.05 1.37 12.92
N GLU A 144 -1.04 0.86 13.63
CA GLU A 144 -0.83 -0.29 14.52
C GLU A 144 -1.24 -1.55 13.77
N LYS A 145 -0.31 -2.49 13.55
CA LYS A 145 -0.59 -3.72 12.80
C LYS A 145 -0.27 -4.98 13.58
N ALA A 146 -0.98 -6.06 13.29
CA ALA A 146 -0.74 -7.37 13.84
C ALA A 146 -1.08 -8.49 12.85
N GLU A 147 -0.31 -9.57 12.88
CA GLU A 147 -0.67 -10.81 12.19
C GLU A 147 -1.73 -11.57 13.00
N ILE A 148 -2.88 -11.78 12.40
CA ILE A 148 -4.01 -12.52 12.98
C ILE A 148 -4.14 -13.84 12.24
N ALA A 149 -4.03 -14.97 12.97
CA ALA A 149 -4.06 -16.29 12.37
C ALA A 149 -5.03 -17.25 13.07
N TRP A 150 -5.76 -18.03 12.28
CA TRP A 150 -6.65 -19.09 12.77
C TRP A 150 -6.77 -20.24 11.76
N GLY A 151 -7.33 -21.36 12.23
CA GLY A 151 -7.67 -22.50 11.39
C GLY A 151 -9.14 -22.50 10.98
N ARG A 152 -9.44 -22.92 9.75
CA ARG A 152 -10.80 -23.20 9.24
C ARG A 152 -10.82 -24.62 8.66
N GLY A 153 -11.19 -25.60 9.49
CA GLY A 153 -11.06 -27.01 9.09
C GLY A 153 -9.59 -27.41 8.96
N LYS A 154 -9.17 -27.86 7.76
CA LYS A 154 -7.77 -28.24 7.48
C LYS A 154 -6.92 -27.09 6.92
N THR A 155 -7.48 -25.91 6.73
CA THR A 155 -6.76 -24.75 6.17
C THR A 155 -6.40 -23.74 7.25
N LYS A 156 -5.26 -23.07 7.05
CA LYS A 156 -4.81 -21.93 7.84
C LYS A 156 -5.22 -20.65 7.11
N VAL A 157 -5.65 -19.66 7.87
CA VAL A 157 -5.86 -18.30 7.39
C VAL A 157 -4.95 -17.37 8.18
N VAL A 158 -4.27 -16.48 7.47
CA VAL A 158 -3.44 -15.42 8.02
C VAL A 158 -3.83 -14.11 7.37
N ILE A 159 -4.12 -13.11 8.20
CA ILE A 159 -4.37 -11.75 7.75
C ILE A 159 -3.46 -10.79 8.52
N GLU A 160 -3.11 -9.67 7.91
CA GLU A 160 -2.67 -8.48 8.64
C GLU A 160 -3.92 -7.67 9.01
N ALA A 161 -4.10 -7.40 10.30
CA ALA A 161 -5.03 -6.36 10.76
C ALA A 161 -4.24 -5.10 11.01
N ALA A 162 -4.63 -3.99 10.40
CA ALA A 162 -4.02 -2.67 10.58
C ALA A 162 -5.06 -1.65 11.04
N LEU A 163 -4.73 -0.94 12.11
CA LEU A 163 -5.49 0.17 12.68
C LEU A 163 -4.77 1.46 12.32
N ASP A 164 -5.36 2.24 11.42
CA ASP A 164 -4.75 3.46 10.90
C ASP A 164 -5.42 4.69 11.52
N LEU A 165 -4.60 5.57 12.12
CA LEU A 165 -5.06 6.84 12.67
C LEU A 165 -4.14 7.98 12.23
N GLY A 166 -4.70 8.98 11.56
CA GLY A 166 -3.94 10.12 11.07
C GLY A 166 -4.77 11.05 10.21
N GLN A 167 -4.19 11.52 9.10
CA GLN A 167 -4.85 12.49 8.23
C GLN A 167 -4.42 12.38 6.76
N VAL A 168 -5.34 12.75 5.89
CA VAL A 168 -5.06 13.13 4.49
C VAL A 168 -4.91 14.65 4.45
N VAL A 169 -3.92 15.14 3.70
CA VAL A 169 -3.69 16.59 3.50
C VAL A 169 -3.63 16.90 2.01
N ALA A 170 -4.54 17.74 1.53
CA ALA A 170 -4.60 18.20 0.15
C ALA A 170 -4.61 19.74 0.13
N GLY A 171 -3.44 20.34 -0.11
CA GLY A 171 -3.26 21.79 0.00
C GLY A 171 -3.57 22.30 1.41
N LYS A 172 -4.63 23.11 1.55
CA LYS A 172 -5.09 23.64 2.85
C LYS A 172 -6.14 22.76 3.53
N GLN A 173 -6.67 21.75 2.84
CA GLN A 173 -7.71 20.87 3.35
C GLN A 173 -7.10 19.67 4.07
N LYS A 174 -7.79 19.22 5.11
CA LYS A 174 -7.41 18.05 5.90
C LYS A 174 -8.63 17.21 6.20
N GLU A 175 -8.48 15.89 6.12
CA GLU A 175 -9.49 14.92 6.51
C GLU A 175 -8.84 13.87 7.42
N GLU A 176 -9.56 13.42 8.44
CA GLU A 176 -9.07 12.37 9.34
C GLU A 176 -9.03 11.01 8.65
N ILE A 177 -7.96 10.25 8.91
CA ILE A 177 -7.88 8.82 8.65
C ILE A 177 -8.17 8.13 9.98
N CYS A 178 -9.24 7.33 10.01
CA CYS A 178 -9.55 6.43 11.11
C CYS A 178 -10.13 5.14 10.49
N GLU A 179 -9.25 4.18 10.25
CA GLU A 179 -9.54 3.02 9.40
C GLU A 179 -9.10 1.70 10.03
N LEU A 180 -9.89 0.66 9.83
CA LEU A 180 -9.46 -0.73 9.95
C LEU A 180 -9.19 -1.27 8.55
N GLU A 181 -8.01 -1.85 8.35
CA GLU A 181 -7.64 -2.59 7.14
C GLU A 181 -7.38 -4.05 7.53
N LEU A 182 -7.96 -4.98 6.76
CA LEU A 182 -7.74 -6.41 6.88
C LEU A 182 -7.19 -6.93 5.55
N GLU A 183 -5.91 -7.27 5.51
CA GLU A 183 -5.22 -7.74 4.30
C GLU A 183 -4.92 -9.24 4.40
N LEU A 184 -5.32 -10.01 3.39
CA LEU A 184 -5.05 -11.44 3.33
C LEU A 184 -3.56 -11.71 3.04
N ARG A 185 -2.90 -12.46 3.93
CA ARG A 185 -1.52 -12.95 3.74
C ARG A 185 -1.49 -14.41 3.29
N GLU A 186 -2.39 -15.22 3.81
CA GLU A 186 -2.49 -16.66 3.51
C GLU A 186 -3.96 -17.12 3.66
N GLY A 187 -4.44 -17.94 2.73
CA GLY A 187 -5.77 -18.58 2.81
C GLY A 187 -6.73 -18.18 1.71
N ASP A 188 -8.02 -18.43 1.94
CA ASP A 188 -9.11 -18.11 1.00
C ASP A 188 -9.61 -16.67 1.23
N PRO A 189 -9.70 -15.81 0.19
CA PRO A 189 -10.29 -14.47 0.26
C PRO A 189 -11.67 -14.39 0.94
N ALA A 190 -12.48 -15.44 0.82
CA ALA A 190 -13.78 -15.53 1.50
C ALA A 190 -13.67 -15.56 3.04
N ALA A 191 -12.47 -15.61 3.61
CA ALA A 191 -12.24 -15.46 5.04
C ALA A 191 -12.28 -14.00 5.53
N LEU A 192 -12.25 -13.02 4.61
CA LEU A 192 -12.43 -11.60 4.92
C LEU A 192 -13.90 -11.17 4.90
N LEU A 193 -14.81 -11.97 4.33
CA LEU A 193 -16.26 -11.72 4.22
C LEU A 193 -17.02 -12.37 5.38
#